data_AF-A0A2G4RER0-F1
#
_entry.id   AF-A0A2G4RER0-F1
#
_cell.length_a   1.000
_cell.length_b   1.000
_cell.length_c   1.000
_cell.angle_alpha   90.00
_cell.angle_beta   90.00
_cell.angle_gamma   90.00
#
_symmetry.space_group_name_H-M   'P 1'
#
loop_
_entity.id
_entity.type
_entity.pdbx_description
1 polymer ?
#
loop_
_entity_poly.entity_id
_entity_poly.type
_entity_poly.pdbx_seq_one_letter_code
_entity_poly.pdbx_strand_id
1 'polypeptide(L)'
;MAKQTSAPNLRKTPVATPDRLSVIQDATSELSCIGIILQSMSNGILTGSEEAGPGLDGVGMALEWLAGEMERRCAVIDENLS
;
A
#
# COMPACT_ATOMS: atom_id res chain seq x y z
N MET A 1 -37.75 -33.14 -24.81
CA MET A 1 -36.45 -32.42 -24.80
C MET A 1 -36.51 -31.36 -23.71
N ALA A 2 -35.88 -31.60 -22.56
CA ALA A 2 -35.87 -30.64 -21.45
C ALA A 2 -34.62 -29.76 -21.53
N LYS A 3 -34.81 -28.44 -21.59
CA LYS A 3 -33.76 -27.43 -21.69
C LYS A 3 -33.12 -27.26 -20.30
N GLN A 4 -31.86 -27.65 -20.16
CA GLN A 4 -31.07 -27.42 -18.94
C GLN A 4 -30.78 -25.92 -18.83
N THR A 5 -31.42 -25.26 -17.89
CA THR A 5 -31.11 -23.88 -17.49
C THR A 5 -29.84 -23.93 -16.64
N SER A 6 -28.69 -23.57 -17.22
CA SER A 6 -27.47 -23.30 -16.46
C SER A 6 -27.70 -22.08 -15.59
N ALA A 7 -27.70 -22.25 -14.27
CA ALA A 7 -27.69 -21.14 -13.33
C ALA A 7 -26.33 -20.43 -13.41
N PRO A 8 -26.29 -19.09 -13.36
CA PRO A 8 -25.04 -18.37 -13.27
C PRO A 8 -24.38 -18.69 -11.92
N ASN A 9 -23.17 -19.25 -11.97
CA ASN A 9 -22.29 -19.36 -10.81
C ASN A 9 -21.94 -17.95 -10.36
N LEU A 10 -22.73 -17.39 -9.45
CA LEU A 10 -22.42 -16.18 -8.73
C LEU A 10 -21.20 -16.51 -7.86
N ARG A 11 -20.00 -16.27 -8.38
CA ARG A 11 -18.77 -16.28 -7.58
C ARG A 11 -18.98 -15.19 -6.52
N LYS A 12 -19.43 -15.58 -5.33
CA LYS A 12 -19.43 -14.71 -4.16
C LYS A 12 -17.98 -14.33 -3.95
N THR A 13 -17.64 -13.08 -4.28
CA THR A 13 -16.40 -12.48 -3.83
C THR A 13 -16.32 -12.72 -2.32
N PRO A 14 -15.25 -13.34 -1.81
CA PRO A 14 -15.10 -13.54 -0.38
C PRO A 14 -15.19 -12.17 0.28
N VAL A 15 -16.25 -11.93 1.04
CA VAL A 15 -16.32 -10.73 1.88
C VAL A 15 -15.21 -10.92 2.90
N ALA A 16 -14.21 -10.03 2.90
CA ALA A 16 -13.11 -10.06 3.84
C ALA A 16 -13.68 -10.26 5.26
N THR A 17 -13.20 -11.29 5.96
CA THR A 17 -13.59 -11.52 7.35
C THR A 17 -13.17 -10.30 8.19
N PRO A 18 -13.81 -10.05 9.35
CA PRO A 18 -13.42 -8.93 10.21
C PRO A 18 -11.91 -8.85 10.49
N ASP A 19 -11.26 -10.01 10.64
CA ASP A 19 -9.81 -10.10 10.83
C ASP A 19 -9.02 -9.61 9.60
N ARG A 20 -9.46 -9.98 8.39
CA ARG A 20 -8.84 -9.50 7.12
C ARG A 20 -9.05 -8.00 6.93
N LEU A 21 -10.20 -7.47 7.33
CA LEU A 21 -10.47 -6.04 7.28
C LEU A 21 -9.55 -5.24 8.22
N SER A 22 -9.26 -5.76 9.42
CA SER A 22 -8.28 -5.12 10.33
C SER A 22 -6.90 -5.06 9.70
N VAL A 23 -6.44 -6.16 9.09
CA VAL A 23 -5.13 -6.22 8.41
C VAL A 23 -5.06 -5.23 7.25
N ILE A 24 -6.13 -5.12 6.44
CA ILE A 24 -6.20 -4.14 5.35
C ILE A 24 -6.16 -2.71 5.88
N GLN A 25 -6.88 -2.42 6.97
CA GLN A 25 -6.88 -1.10 7.59
C GLN A 25 -5.50 -0.71 8.12
N ASP A 26 -4.81 -1.64 8.79
CA ASP A 26 -3.45 -1.43 9.29
C ASP A 26 -2.48 -1.15 8.13
N ALA A 27 -2.49 -1.97 7.08
CA ALA A 27 -1.66 -1.78 5.90
C ALA A 27 -1.95 -0.45 5.18
N THR A 28 -3.22 -0.03 5.13
CA THR A 28 -3.64 1.26 4.55
C THR A 28 -3.19 2.45 5.41
N SER A 29 -3.22 2.30 6.73
CA SER A 29 -2.70 3.30 7.66
C SER A 29 -1.20 3.49 7.47
N GLU A 30 -0.45 2.40 7.36
CA GLU A 30 0.99 2.42 7.11
C GLU A 30 1.34 3.07 5.78
N LEU A 31 0.59 2.78 4.71
CA LEU A 31 0.73 3.49 3.42
C LEU A 31 0.52 5.00 3.55
N SER A 32 -0.42 5.43 4.40
CA SER A 32 -0.66 6.86 4.65
C SER A 32 0.54 7.50 5.35
N CYS A 33 1.15 6.81 6.33
CA CYS A 33 2.37 7.26 6.99
C CYS A 33 3.54 7.39 6.01
N ILE A 34 3.70 6.45 5.08
CA ILE A 34 4.72 6.53 4.02
C ILE A 34 4.50 7.78 3.16
N GLY A 35 3.25 8.08 2.77
CA GLY A 35 2.92 9.29 2.04
C GLY A 35 3.33 10.58 2.77
N ILE A 36 3.12 10.63 4.09
CA ILE A 36 3.54 11.75 4.93
C ILE A 36 5.07 11.90 4.95
N ILE A 37 5.80 10.79 5.07
CA ILE A 37 7.28 10.79 5.04
C ILE A 37 7.78 11.35 3.70
N LEU A 38 7.23 10.87 2.59
CA LEU A 38 7.58 11.33 1.25
C LEU A 38 7.32 12.83 1.08
N GLN A 39 6.18 13.33 1.58
CA GLN A 39 5.87 14.76 1.56
C GLN A 39 6.88 15.59 2.38
N SER A 40 7.24 15.10 3.57
CA SER A 40 8.21 15.77 4.44
C SER A 40 9.61 15.82 3.81
N MET A 41 10.06 14.71 3.20
CA MET A 41 11.32 14.65 2.46
C MET A 41 11.33 15.59 1.27
N SER A 42 10.27 15.58 0.45
CA SER A 42 10.12 16.49 -0.69
C SER A 42 10.21 17.95 -0.25
N ASN A 43 9.52 18.33 0.82
CA ASN A 43 9.59 19.68 1.38
C ASN A 43 11.01 20.03 1.86
N GLY A 44 11.72 19.08 2.51
CA GLY A 44 13.10 19.29 2.96
C GLY A 44 14.07 19.54 1.81
N ILE A 45 13.92 18.78 0.71
CA ILE A 45 14.73 18.94 -0.51
C ILE A 45 14.44 20.29 -1.18
N LEU A 46 13.15 20.65 -1.35
CA LEU A 46 12.74 21.87 -2.04
C LEU A 46 13.10 23.15 -1.28
N THR A 47 13.11 23.09 0.05
CA THR A 47 13.40 24.27 0.89
C THR A 47 14.89 24.46 1.18
N GLY A 48 15.76 23.56 0.70
CA GLY A 48 17.21 23.71 0.81
C GLY A 48 17.70 23.73 2.26
N SER A 49 17.03 23.00 3.16
CA SER A 49 17.43 22.85 4.55
C SER A 49 18.68 21.95 4.68
N GLU A 50 19.74 22.28 3.93
CA GLU A 50 21.00 21.53 3.82
C GLU A 50 22.04 21.93 4.88
N GLU A 51 21.63 22.49 6.02
CA GLU A 51 22.59 22.75 7.11
C GLU A 51 23.08 21.45 7.78
N ALA A 52 22.36 20.33 7.66
CA ALA A 52 22.79 18.99 8.11
C ALA A 52 21.92 17.82 7.58
N GLY A 53 21.28 17.97 6.42
CA GLY A 53 20.40 16.93 5.86
C GLY A 53 21.17 15.72 5.33
N PRO A 54 20.53 14.53 5.19
CA PRO A 54 21.12 13.45 4.41
C PRO A 54 21.37 13.96 2.99
N GLY A 55 22.59 13.76 2.48
CA GLY A 55 22.89 14.09 1.09
C GLY A 55 21.97 13.34 0.12
N LEU A 56 21.98 13.72 -1.16
CA LEU A 56 21.12 13.12 -2.19
C LEU A 56 21.20 11.58 -2.24
N ASP A 57 22.35 11.00 -1.91
CA ASP A 57 22.52 9.54 -1.79
C ASP A 57 21.65 8.94 -0.67
N GLY A 58 21.62 9.59 0.50
CA GLY A 58 20.79 9.18 1.63
C GLY A 58 19.30 9.34 1.34
N VAL A 59 18.92 10.38 0.58
CA VAL A 59 17.57 10.53 0.05
C VAL A 59 17.23 9.38 -0.89
N GLY A 60 18.12 9.03 -1.83
CA GLY A 60 17.92 7.93 -2.76
C GLY A 60 17.69 6.59 -2.06
N MET A 61 18.54 6.26 -1.08
CA MET A 61 18.40 5.04 -0.27
C MET A 61 17.08 5.00 0.51
N ALA A 62 16.66 6.13 1.07
CA ALA A 62 15.39 6.23 1.78
C ALA A 62 14.20 6.03 0.84
N LEU A 63 14.23 6.59 -0.37
CA LEU A 63 13.19 6.39 -1.38
C LEU A 63 13.10 4.94 -1.86
N GLU A 64 14.24 4.28 -2.07
CA GLU A 64 14.27 2.86 -2.44
C GLU A 64 13.65 1.97 -1.35
N TRP A 65 14.00 2.23 -0.08
CA TRP A 65 13.41 1.52 1.04
C TRP A 65 11.89 1.75 1.16
N LEU A 66 11.44 3.01 1.02
CA LEU A 66 10.02 3.35 1.07
C LEU A 66 9.23 2.71 -0.07
N ALA A 67 9.81 2.63 -1.28
CA ALA A 67 9.19 1.92 -2.39
C ALA A 67 8.95 0.43 -2.07
N GLY A 68 9.97 -0.26 -1.54
CA GLY A 68 9.82 -1.66 -1.12
C GLY A 68 8.87 -1.86 0.07
N GLU A 69 8.72 -0.86 0.95
CA GLU A 69 7.71 -0.86 2.01
C GLU A 69 6.29 -0.74 1.44
N MET A 70 6.07 0.16 0.46
CA MET A 70 4.79 0.33 -0.22
C MET A 70 4.37 -0.95 -0.95
N GLU A 71 5.28 -1.58 -1.70
CA GLU A 71 5.02 -2.84 -2.39
C GLU A 71 4.56 -3.94 -1.42
N ARG A 72 5.23 -4.06 -0.25
CA ARG A 72 4.83 -5.02 0.78
C ARG A 72 3.42 -4.78 1.32
N ARG A 73 3.00 -3.52 1.50
CA ARG A 73 1.62 -3.24 1.95
C ARG A 73 0.58 -3.45 0.88
N CYS A 74 0.89 -3.13 -0.37
CA CYS A 74 0.05 -3.48 -1.49
C CYS A 74 -0.14 -5.01 -1.59
N ALA A 75 0.91 -5.80 -1.41
CA ALA A 75 0.83 -7.26 -1.39
C ALA A 75 -0.05 -7.79 -0.24
N VAL A 76 0.14 -7.28 0.98
CA VAL A 76 -0.72 -7.64 2.13
C VAL A 76 -2.19 -7.32 1.87
N ILE A 77 -2.49 -6.18 1.26
CA ILE A 77 -3.87 -5.81 0.90
C ILE A 77 -4.43 -6.78 -0.14
N ASP A 78 -3.68 -7.08 -1.21
CA ASP A 78 -4.11 -7.98 -2.28
C ASP A 78 -4.37 -9.42 -1.76
N GLU A 79 -3.48 -9.93 -0.91
CA GLU A 79 -3.65 -11.21 -0.21
C GLU A 79 -4.91 -11.24 0.67
N ASN A 80 -5.29 -10.10 1.26
CA ASN A 80 -6.45 -9.98 2.13
C ASN A 80 -7.75 -9.60 1.39
N LEU A 81 -7.68 -9.29 0.09
CA LEU A 81 -8.84 -9.05 -0.78
C LEU A 81 -9.19 -10.26 -1.67
N SER A 82 -8.24 -11.18 -1.89
CA SER A 82 -8.41 -12.39 -2.72
C SER A 82 -9.27 -13.50 -2.08
#